data_AF-A0A519W2K0-F1
#
_entry.id   AF-A0A519W2K0-F1
#
_cell.length_a   1.000
_cell.length_b   1.000
_cell.length_c   1.000
_cell.angle_alpha   90.00
_cell.angle_beta   90.00
_cell.angle_gamma   90.00
#
_symmetry.space_group_name_H-M   'P 1'
#
loop_
_entity.id
_entity.type
_entity.pdbx_description
1 polymer ?
#
loop_
_entity_poly.entity_id
_entity_poly.type
_entity_poly.pdbx_seq_one_letter_code
_entity_poly.pdbx_strand_id
1 'polypeptide(L)'
;YEGVAGVYEIDTVMKLGMAHPMGPLQLADFIGLDVCLAILKVLHDGFGNPKYAPCPLLVNMVVAGKKGAKSGEGFYKYTVGSKELVVAEKFK
;
A
#
# COMPACT_ATOMS: atom_id res chain seq x y z
N TYR A 1 1.60 -10.33 3.65
CA TYR A 1 1.97 -11.69 3.23
C TYR A 1 2.45 -12.54 4.42
N GLU A 2 3.00 -11.99 5.50
CA GLU A 2 3.38 -12.78 6.69
C GLU A 2 2.22 -13.05 7.67
N GLY A 3 1.04 -12.48 7.44
CA GLY A 3 -0.18 -12.77 8.22
C GLY A 3 -0.20 -12.16 9.63
N VAL A 4 0.73 -11.26 9.98
CA VAL A 4 0.82 -10.67 11.33
C VAL A 4 -0.37 -9.77 11.67
N ALA A 5 -0.88 -9.01 10.71
CA ALA A 5 -2.04 -8.14 10.86
C ALA A 5 -2.72 -7.90 9.50
N GLY A 6 -4.01 -7.54 9.51
CA GLY A 6 -4.76 -7.16 8.32
C GLY A 6 -4.54 -5.70 7.92
N VAL A 7 -5.00 -5.36 6.72
CA VAL A 7 -4.85 -4.02 6.12
C VAL A 7 -5.52 -2.95 7.00
N TYR A 8 -6.74 -3.24 7.46
CA TYR A 8 -7.51 -2.31 8.27
C TYR A 8 -6.86 -2.08 9.64
N GLU A 9 -6.36 -3.14 10.29
CA GLU A 9 -5.72 -3.07 11.60
C GLU A 9 -4.43 -2.25 11.54
N ILE A 10 -3.59 -2.49 10.52
CA ILE A 10 -2.33 -1.75 10.30
C ILE A 10 -2.61 -0.26 10.14
N ASP A 11 -3.56 0.11 9.29
CA ASP A 11 -3.88 1.52 9.08
C ASP A 11 -4.56 2.16 10.29
N THR A 12 -5.40 1.41 11.01
CA THR A 12 -6.10 1.90 12.20
C THR A 12 -5.13 2.17 13.34
N VAL A 13 -4.17 1.28 13.61
CA VAL A 13 -3.19 1.50 14.69
C VAL A 13 -2.29 2.69 14.39
N MET A 14 -1.92 2.92 13.12
CA MET A 14 -1.11 4.08 12.75
C MET A 14 -1.90 5.39 12.87
N LYS A 15 -3.20 5.38 12.57
CA LYS A 15 -4.07 6.55 12.74
C LYS A 15 -4.34 6.87 14.21
N LEU A 16 -4.81 5.88 14.97
CA LEU A 16 -5.30 6.08 16.33
C LEU A 16 -4.19 5.99 17.38
N GLY A 17 -3.21 5.11 17.18
CA GLY A 17 -2.11 4.90 18.11
C GLY A 17 -0.92 5.83 17.88
N MET A 18 -0.61 6.15 16.62
CA MET A 18 0.54 7.01 16.25
C MET A 18 0.14 8.40 15.75
N ALA A 19 -1.15 8.74 15.84
CA ALA A 19 -1.72 10.04 15.46
C ALA A 19 -1.42 10.49 14.01
N HIS A 20 -1.19 9.55 13.09
CA HIS A 20 -1.05 9.89 11.68
C HIS A 20 -2.41 10.25 11.06
N PRO A 21 -2.48 11.27 10.18
CA PRO A 21 -3.74 11.66 9.53
C PRO A 21 -4.28 10.60 8.56
N MET A 22 -3.41 9.68 8.12
CA MET A 22 -3.71 8.61 7.18
C MET A 22 -2.85 7.40 7.51
N GLY A 23 -3.40 6.21 7.31
CA GLY A 23 -2.67 4.96 7.52
C GLY A 23 -1.68 4.73 6.37
N PRO A 24 -0.57 4.01 6.60
CA PRO A 24 0.49 3.86 5.61
C PRO A 24 0.02 3.14 4.34
N LEU A 25 -0.91 2.18 4.41
CA LEU A 25 -1.39 1.44 3.25
C LEU A 25 -2.35 2.30 2.43
N GLN A 26 -3.26 3.03 3.09
CA GLN A 26 -4.11 4.03 2.43
C GLN A 26 -3.27 5.13 1.78
N LEU A 27 -2.20 5.59 2.45
CA LEU A 27 -1.29 6.59 1.91
C LEU A 27 -0.54 6.07 0.69
N ALA A 28 -0.06 4.82 0.72
CA ALA A 28 0.60 4.19 -0.42
C ALA A 28 -0.34 4.07 -1.63
N ASP A 29 -1.60 3.69 -1.41
CA ASP A 29 -2.61 3.67 -2.48
C ASP A 29 -2.91 5.06 -3.04
N PHE A 30 -2.86 6.10 -2.20
CA PHE A 30 -3.06 7.49 -2.62
C PHE A 30 -1.89 8.02 -3.45
N ILE A 31 -0.64 7.72 -3.05
CA ILE A 31 0.57 8.06 -3.81
C ILE A 31 0.63 7.27 -5.13
N GLY A 32 0.26 6.00 -5.08
CA GLY A 32 0.37 5.05 -6.18
C GLY A 32 1.44 3.99 -5.91
N LEU A 33 1.03 2.73 -5.94
CA LEU A 33 1.91 1.60 -5.60
C LEU A 33 3.07 1.41 -6.59
N ASP A 34 2.87 1.78 -7.85
CA ASP A 34 3.92 1.80 -8.87
C ASP A 34 4.97 2.88 -8.60
N VAL A 35 4.57 4.04 -8.07
CA VAL A 35 5.49 5.10 -7.62
C VAL A 35 6.28 4.61 -6.40
N CYS A 36 5.62 4.03 -5.40
CA CYS A 36 6.28 3.45 -4.24
C CYS A 36 7.31 2.37 -4.65
N LEU A 37 6.94 1.49 -5.60
CA LEU A 37 7.84 0.48 -6.13
C LEU A 37 9.05 1.09 -6.85
N ALA A 38 8.85 2.14 -7.66
CA ALA A 38 9.95 2.83 -8.33
C ALA A 38 10.92 3.46 -7.32
N ILE A 39 10.41 4.12 -6.27
CA ILE A 39 11.23 4.70 -5.20
C ILE A 39 12.05 3.60 -4.51
N LEU A 40 11.43 2.48 -4.12
CA LEU A 40 12.14 1.38 -3.46
C LEU A 40 13.24 0.80 -4.33
N LYS A 41 13.04 0.66 -5.65
CA LYS A 41 14.10 0.23 -6.58
C LYS A 41 15.27 1.20 -6.59
N VAL A 42 15.01 2.50 -6.71
CA VAL A 42 16.07 3.53 -6.67
C VAL A 42 16.83 3.50 -5.34
N LEU A 43 16.12 3.38 -4.21
CA LEU A 43 16.76 3.28 -2.88
C LEU A 43 17.57 2.00 -2.74
N HIS A 44 17.05 0.86 -3.19
CA HIS A 44 17.73 -0.42 -3.12
C HIS A 44 19.00 -0.43 -3.98
N ASP A 45 18.92 0.06 -5.22
CA ASP A 45 20.05 0.11 -6.14
C ASP A 45 21.11 1.13 -5.68
N GLY A 46 20.67 2.26 -5.12
CA GLY A 46 21.57 3.31 -4.63
C GLY A 46 22.28 2.97 -3.30
N PHE A 47 21.59 2.32 -2.36
CA PHE A 47 22.14 2.01 -1.04
C PHE A 47 22.64 0.56 -0.90
N GLY A 48 22.26 -0.35 -1.80
CA GLY A 48 22.58 -1.79 -1.71
C GLY A 48 22.04 -2.48 -0.45
N ASN A 49 21.09 -1.85 0.26
CA ASN A 49 20.64 -2.31 1.56
C ASN A 49 19.32 -3.11 1.43
N PRO A 50 19.27 -4.38 1.90
CA PRO A 50 18.08 -5.24 1.83
C PRO A 50 16.81 -4.63 2.44
N LYS A 51 16.92 -3.68 3.38
CA LYS A 51 15.75 -3.00 3.96
C LYS A 51 14.92 -2.22 2.94
N TYR A 52 15.50 -1.87 1.80
CA TYR A 52 14.81 -1.18 0.70
C TYR A 52 14.38 -2.13 -0.42
N ALA A 53 14.68 -3.43 -0.31
CA ALA A 53 14.28 -4.41 -1.31
C ALA A 53 12.75 -4.40 -1.46
N PRO A 54 12.22 -4.22 -2.70
CA PRO A 54 10.79 -4.23 -2.90
C PRO A 54 10.17 -5.56 -2.49
N CYS A 55 9.13 -5.49 -1.67
CA CYS A 55 8.37 -6.65 -1.27
C CYS A 55 7.73 -7.35 -2.50
N PRO A 56 7.78 -8.70 -2.61
CA PRO A 56 7.13 -9.42 -3.70
C PRO A 56 5.63 -9.14 -3.85
N LEU A 57 4.91 -8.91 -2.75
CA LEU A 57 3.50 -8.54 -2.78
C LEU A 57 3.28 -7.22 -3.55
N LEU A 58 4.08 -6.21 -3.26
CA LEU A 58 4.01 -4.90 -3.91
C LEU A 58 4.30 -5.03 -5.41
N VAL A 59 5.34 -5.78 -5.76
CA VAL A 59 5.70 -6.06 -7.16
C VAL A 59 4.53 -6.70 -7.89
N ASN A 60 3.94 -7.77 -7.30
CA ASN A 60 2.83 -8.49 -7.92
C ASN A 60 1.56 -7.63 -8.07
N MET A 61 1.27 -6.74 -7.10
CA MET A 61 0.15 -5.81 -7.21
C MET A 61 0.33 -4.83 -8.38
N VAL A 62 1.52 -4.26 -8.52
CA VAL A 62 1.83 -3.32 -9.61
C VAL A 62 1.77 -4.02 -10.97
N VAL A 63 2.32 -5.23 -11.08
CA VAL A 63 2.26 -6.05 -12.30
C VAL A 63 0.81 -6.40 -12.67
N ALA A 64 -0.04 -6.69 -11.68
CA ALA A 64 -1.47 -6.93 -11.88
C ALA A 64 -2.30 -5.66 -12.15
N GLY A 65 -1.67 -4.48 -12.26
CA GLY A 65 -2.37 -3.21 -12.52
C GLY A 65 -3.11 -2.63 -11.32
N LYS A 66 -2.97 -3.23 -10.12
CA LYS A 66 -3.55 -2.74 -8.86
C LYS A 66 -2.61 -1.69 -8.27
N LYS A 67 -2.75 -0.44 -8.72
CA LYS A 67 -1.84 0.69 -8.45
C LYS A 67 -2.39 1.67 -7.42
N GLY A 68 -3.46 1.31 -6.68
CA GLY A 68 -4.08 2.17 -5.68
C GLY A 68 -5.26 2.97 -6.23
N ALA A 69 -5.47 4.18 -5.70
CA ALA A 69 -6.64 5.00 -5.99
C ALA A 69 -6.79 5.31 -7.49
N LYS A 70 -5.68 5.54 -8.20
CA LYS A 70 -5.69 5.87 -9.63
C LYS A 70 -6.13 4.73 -10.54
N SER A 71 -6.11 3.48 -10.06
CA SER A 71 -6.59 2.30 -10.80
C SER A 71 -7.89 1.73 -10.20
N GLY A 72 -8.50 2.43 -9.25
CA GLY A 72 -9.72 1.97 -8.55
C GLY A 72 -9.47 0.88 -7.50
N GLU A 73 -8.25 0.38 -7.35
CA GLU A 73 -7.94 -0.71 -6.41
C GLU A 73 -6.43 -0.82 -6.12
N GLY A 74 -6.10 -1.01 -4.84
CA GLY A 74 -4.78 -1.36 -4.32
C GLY A 74 -4.93 -2.23 -3.08
N PHE A 75 -4.55 -1.74 -1.91
CA PHE A 75 -4.93 -2.33 -0.61
C PHE A 75 -6.41 -2.11 -0.29
N TYR A 76 -6.95 -0.97 -0.73
CA TYR A 76 -8.36 -0.63 -0.66
C TYR A 76 -9.00 -0.62 -2.05
N LYS A 77 -10.33 -0.79 -2.09
CA LYS A 77 -11.16 -0.59 -3.27
C LYS A 77 -11.66 0.84 -3.28
N TYR A 78 -11.47 1.53 -4.41
CA TYR A 78 -11.84 2.93 -4.59
C TYR A 78 -12.97 3.05 -5.59
N THR A 79 -14.13 3.50 -5.13
CA THR A 79 -15.29 3.79 -5.97
C THR A 79 -15.45 5.29 -6.12
N VAL A 80 -15.61 5.77 -7.36
CA VAL A 80 -15.79 7.19 -7.67
C VAL A 80 -16.96 7.76 -6.87
N GLY A 81 -16.71 8.84 -6.14
CA GLY A 81 -17.73 9.53 -5.34
C GLY A 81 -17.95 8.97 -3.93
N SER A 82 -17.35 7.84 -3.57
CA SER A 82 -17.39 7.33 -2.18
C SER A 82 -16.15 7.74 -1.41
N LYS A 83 -16.34 8.04 -0.12
CA LYS A 83 -15.26 8.23 0.86
C LYS A 83 -15.06 7.00 1.76
N GLU A 84 -15.87 5.97 1.57
CA GLU A 84 -15.79 4.75 2.36
C GLU A 84 -14.51 3.96 2.02
N LEU A 85 -13.76 3.58 3.05
CA LEU A 85 -12.58 2.73 2.90
C LEU A 85 -12.99 1.27 2.98
N VAL A 86 -13.05 0.62 1.82
CA VAL A 86 -13.36 -0.81 1.71
C VAL A 86 -12.07 -1.57 1.43
N VAL A 87 -11.68 -2.49 2.32
CA VAL A 87 -10.50 -3.36 2.10
C VAL A 87 -10.73 -4.21 0.85
N ALA A 88 -9.72 -4.28 -0.04
CA ALA A 88 -9.81 -5.10 -1.25
C ALA A 88 -9.97 -6.59 -0.90
N GLU A 89 -10.74 -7.33 -1.70
CA GLU A 89 -11.14 -8.71 -1.38
C GLU A 89 -9.96 -9.66 -1.11
N LYS A 90 -8.83 -9.43 -1.76
CA LYS A 90 -7.59 -10.19 -1.55
C LYS A 90 -7.03 -10.10 -0.13
N PHE A 91 -7.38 -9.06 0.63
CA PHE A 91 -6.85 -8.77 1.97
C PHE A 91 -7.89 -8.87 3.07
N LYS A 92 -9.08 -9.38 2.75
CA LYS A 92 -10.09 -9.76 3.74
C LYS A 92 -9.76 -11.11 4.37
#